data_AF-A0A081A3H7-F1
#
_entry.id   AF-A0A081A3H7-F1
#
_cell.length_a   1.000
_cell.length_b   1.000
_cell.length_c   1.000
_cell.angle_alpha   90.00
_cell.angle_beta   90.00
_cell.angle_gamma   90.00
#
_symmetry.space_group_name_H-M   'P 1'
#
loop_
_entity.id
_entity.type
_entity.pdbx_description
1 polymer ?
#
loop_
_entity_poly.entity_id
_entity_poly.type
_entity_poly.pdbx_seq_one_letter_code
_entity_poly.pdbx_strand_id
1 'polypeptide(L)'
;MKLSLFVTAVLCFAIQAADASTHLRVHILTELASAGQQCEWENKAVKCEATAFCQKSDRHTGFCMKKSPGLNDQCGGKGVNGPWSVTCNSSDLKCVLQSSTKSTCQKKTE
;
A
#
# COMPACT_ATOMS: atom_id res chain seq x y z
N MET A 1 46.47 -69.15 9.97
CA MET A 1 45.43 -68.23 10.46
C MET A 1 46.13 -67.12 11.24
N LYS A 2 46.12 -65.87 10.75
CA LYS A 2 46.72 -64.71 11.41
C LYS A 2 45.60 -63.83 11.93
N LEU A 3 45.47 -63.74 13.25
CA LEU A 3 44.53 -62.87 13.96
C LEU A 3 45.07 -61.44 13.94
N SER A 4 44.29 -60.50 13.40
CA SER A 4 44.60 -59.08 13.51
C SER A 4 43.43 -58.40 14.24
N LEU A 5 43.66 -58.02 15.50
CA LEU A 5 42.80 -57.13 16.27
C LEU A 5 42.85 -55.74 15.62
N PHE A 6 41.69 -55.15 15.36
CA PHE A 6 41.57 -53.71 15.12
C PHE A 6 40.63 -53.11 16.17
N VAL A 7 41.22 -52.32 17.06
CA VAL A 7 40.53 -51.48 18.05
C VAL A 7 40.08 -50.23 17.31
N THR A 8 38.78 -50.12 17.01
CA THR A 8 38.20 -48.90 16.42
C THR A 8 37.84 -47.91 17.52
N ALA A 9 38.57 -46.80 17.55
CA ALA A 9 38.33 -45.65 18.40
C ALA A 9 36.96 -45.01 18.10
N VAL A 10 36.16 -44.78 19.14
CA VAL A 10 34.89 -44.05 19.06
C VAL A 10 35.19 -42.56 18.99
N LEU A 11 34.91 -41.94 17.84
CA LEU A 11 34.94 -40.50 17.67
C LEU A 11 33.66 -39.90 18.28
N CYS A 12 33.80 -39.23 19.43
CA CYS A 12 32.76 -38.36 19.97
C CYS A 12 32.63 -37.13 19.06
N PHE A 13 31.56 -37.06 18.27
CA PHE A 13 31.18 -35.85 17.56
C PHE A 13 30.42 -34.94 18.52
N ALA A 14 31.03 -33.81 18.91
CA ALA A 14 30.33 -32.74 19.59
C ALA A 14 29.34 -32.10 18.60
N ILE A 15 28.04 -32.23 18.86
CA ILE A 15 26.99 -31.55 18.10
C ILE A 15 27.07 -30.07 18.48
N GLN A 16 27.65 -29.25 17.62
CA GLN A 16 27.55 -27.80 17.76
C GLN A 16 26.13 -27.40 17.38
N ALA A 17 25.35 -26.95 18.35
CA ALA A 17 24.06 -26.32 18.08
C ALA A 17 24.34 -25.04 17.26
N ALA A 18 24.03 -25.07 15.97
CA ALA A 18 24.05 -23.88 15.15
C ALA A 18 22.96 -22.93 15.68
N ASP A 19 23.37 -21.77 16.18
CA ASP A 19 22.47 -20.66 16.49
C ASP A 19 21.64 -20.34 15.24
N ALA A 20 20.39 -20.80 15.25
CA ALA A 20 19.42 -20.43 14.23
C ALA A 20 19.03 -18.98 14.49
N SER A 21 19.77 -18.04 13.88
CA SER A 21 19.37 -16.64 13.84
C SER A 21 18.05 -16.53 13.06
N THR A 22 16.94 -16.45 13.79
CA THR A 22 15.64 -16.12 13.19
C THR A 22 15.69 -14.69 12.69
N HIS A 23 15.77 -14.51 11.38
CA HIS A 23 15.63 -13.19 10.75
C HIS A 23 14.24 -12.62 11.05
N LEU A 24 14.16 -11.63 11.93
CA LEU A 24 12.92 -10.93 12.23
C LEU A 24 12.55 -10.04 11.04
N ARG A 25 11.42 -10.35 10.37
CA ARG A 25 10.88 -9.52 9.28
C ARG A 25 10.14 -8.34 9.89
N VAL A 26 10.83 -7.22 10.06
CA VAL A 26 10.25 -6.00 10.63
C VAL A 26 9.34 -5.35 9.60
N HIS A 27 8.07 -5.12 9.95
CA HIS A 27 7.19 -4.25 9.17
C HIS A 27 7.70 -2.82 9.31
N ILE A 28 8.48 -2.35 8.33
CA ILE A 28 8.78 -0.92 8.21
C ILE A 28 7.43 -0.24 8.03
N LEU A 29 7.03 0.57 9.01
CA LEU A 29 5.94 1.53 8.92
C LEU A 29 6.23 2.42 7.72
N THR A 30 5.82 1.97 6.54
CA THR A 30 5.88 2.76 5.33
C THR A 30 4.94 3.91 5.61
N GLU A 31 5.46 5.12 5.79
CA GLU A 31 4.63 6.29 6.07
C GLU A 31 3.50 6.31 5.05
N LEU A 32 2.27 6.19 5.57
CA LEU A 32 1.08 6.18 4.74
C LEU A 32 0.81 7.61 4.31
N ALA A 33 0.55 7.80 3.02
CA ALA A 33 0.14 9.10 2.52
C ALA A 33 -1.34 9.35 2.88
N SER A 34 -1.58 10.41 3.62
CA SER A 34 -2.94 10.87 3.93
C SER A 34 -3.63 11.43 2.68
N ALA A 35 -4.94 11.61 2.74
CA ALA A 35 -5.69 12.23 1.64
C ALA A 35 -5.10 13.60 1.24
N GLY A 36 -4.95 13.82 -0.07
CA GLY A 36 -4.34 15.02 -0.66
C GLY A 36 -2.82 14.91 -0.85
N GLN A 37 -2.13 13.96 -0.21
CA GLN A 37 -0.71 13.74 -0.41
C GLN A 37 -0.43 12.95 -1.69
N GLN A 38 0.79 13.11 -2.22
CA GLN A 38 1.23 12.35 -3.38
C GLN A 38 1.54 10.90 -2.99
N CYS A 39 1.11 9.96 -3.83
CA CYS A 39 1.29 8.52 -3.64
C CYS A 39 2.17 7.88 -4.72
N GLU A 40 2.36 8.54 -5.86
CA GLU A 40 3.18 8.05 -6.97
C GLU A 40 4.08 9.19 -7.46
N TRP A 41 5.36 8.89 -7.63
CA TRP A 41 6.39 9.65 -8.34
C TRP A 41 7.01 8.74 -9.40
N GLU A 42 7.88 9.30 -10.25
CA GLU A 42 8.56 8.54 -11.30
C GLU A 42 9.35 7.33 -10.78
N ASN A 43 9.99 7.46 -9.62
CA ASN A 43 10.90 6.45 -9.04
C ASN A 43 10.46 5.94 -7.66
N LYS A 44 9.27 6.33 -7.19
CA LYS A 44 8.80 6.03 -5.83
C LYS A 44 7.29 5.88 -5.82
N ALA A 45 6.78 4.96 -5.01
CA ALA A 45 5.37 4.88 -4.66
C ALA A 45 5.22 4.70 -3.15
N VAL A 46 4.18 5.29 -2.57
CA VAL A 46 3.78 5.06 -1.18
C VAL A 46 2.32 4.67 -1.14
N LYS A 47 1.95 3.88 -0.15
CA LYS A 47 0.57 3.45 0.04
C LYS A 47 -0.23 4.58 0.68
N CYS A 48 -1.42 4.83 0.17
CA CYS A 48 -2.37 5.71 0.84
C CYS A 48 -2.90 5.07 2.13
N GLU A 49 -3.33 5.90 3.09
CA GLU A 49 -4.10 5.47 4.24
C GLU A 49 -5.34 4.66 3.82
N ALA A 50 -5.86 3.81 4.71
CA ALA A 50 -6.97 2.90 4.40
C ALA A 50 -8.23 3.63 3.91
N THR A 51 -8.43 4.87 4.34
CA THR A 51 -9.55 5.77 3.98
C THR A 51 -9.39 6.43 2.61
N ALA A 52 -8.23 6.25 1.97
CA ALA A 52 -7.87 6.84 0.68
C ALA A 52 -7.40 5.79 -0.34
N PHE A 53 -7.35 6.19 -1.60
CA PHE A 53 -6.81 5.38 -2.70
C PHE A 53 -5.92 6.25 -3.59
N CYS A 54 -4.91 5.65 -4.21
CA CYS A 54 -4.00 6.38 -5.08
C CYS A 54 -4.63 6.57 -6.46
N GLN A 55 -4.97 7.80 -6.81
CA GLN A 55 -5.48 8.17 -8.13
C GLN A 55 -4.34 8.73 -8.97
N LYS A 56 -3.94 8.02 -10.01
CA LYS A 56 -2.95 8.49 -10.97
C LYS A 56 -3.51 9.66 -11.79
N SER A 57 -2.80 10.78 -11.80
CA SER A 57 -3.08 11.96 -12.64
C SER A 57 -2.37 11.86 -13.99
N ASP A 58 -1.21 11.22 -14.02
CA ASP A 58 -0.44 10.89 -15.22
C ASP A 58 0.35 9.58 -15.01
N ARG A 59 1.24 9.24 -15.94
CA ARG A 59 2.00 7.98 -15.91
C ARG A 59 2.92 7.84 -14.69
N HIS A 60 3.37 8.95 -14.11
CA HIS A 60 4.39 9.02 -13.07
C HIS A 60 3.91 9.74 -11.80
N THR A 61 2.71 10.34 -11.82
CA THR A 61 2.17 11.12 -10.70
C THR A 61 0.82 10.59 -10.27
N GLY A 62 0.59 10.54 -8.97
CA GLY A 62 -0.68 10.16 -8.38
C GLY A 62 -0.86 10.74 -7.00
N PHE A 63 -2.11 10.98 -6.62
CA PHE A 63 -2.47 11.57 -5.33
C PHE A 63 -3.48 10.71 -4.59
N CYS A 64 -3.39 10.69 -3.26
CA CYS A 64 -4.34 9.98 -2.42
C CYS A 64 -5.68 10.71 -2.38
N MET A 65 -6.70 10.10 -2.96
CA MET A 65 -8.08 10.62 -2.97
C MET A 65 -8.91 9.89 -1.91
N LYS A 66 -9.83 10.60 -1.27
CA LYS A 66 -10.73 10.02 -0.26
C LYS A 66 -11.65 8.99 -0.91
N LYS A 67 -11.83 7.82 -0.27
CA LYS A 67 -12.83 6.82 -0.71
C LYS A 67 -14.26 7.22 -0.39
N SER A 68 -14.45 8.01 0.66
CA SER A 68 -15.75 8.51 1.12
C SER A 68 -15.66 10.03 1.34
N PRO A 69 -15.61 10.82 0.25
CA PRO A 69 -15.52 12.28 0.32
C PRO A 69 -16.78 12.91 0.92
N GLY A 70 -16.58 13.91 1.80
CA GLY A 70 -17.66 14.70 2.39
C GLY A 70 -18.02 15.92 1.56
N LEU A 71 -18.88 16.78 2.11
CA LEU A 71 -19.26 18.05 1.46
C LEU A 71 -18.02 18.85 1.03
N ASN A 72 -18.03 19.32 -0.22
CA ASN A 72 -16.95 20.05 -0.90
C ASN A 72 -15.65 19.27 -1.17
N ASP A 73 -15.51 18.04 -0.68
CA ASP A 73 -14.37 17.20 -1.04
C ASP A 73 -14.43 16.79 -2.52
N GLN A 74 -13.26 16.58 -3.12
CA GLN A 74 -13.17 16.04 -4.47
C GLN A 74 -13.63 14.58 -4.50
N CYS A 75 -14.59 14.30 -5.37
CA CYS A 75 -15.21 12.99 -5.54
C CYS A 75 -15.01 12.44 -6.96
N GLY A 76 -14.42 13.21 -7.87
CA GLY A 76 -14.12 12.74 -9.20
C GLY A 76 -13.22 13.70 -9.96
N GLY A 77 -12.78 13.27 -11.14
CA GLY A 77 -11.91 14.07 -12.00
C GLY A 77 -11.37 13.28 -13.18
N LYS A 78 -10.38 13.84 -13.85
CA LYS A 78 -9.64 13.15 -14.91
C LYS A 78 -8.66 12.15 -14.30
N GLY A 79 -8.55 10.96 -14.89
CA GLY A 79 -7.53 9.96 -14.56
C GLY A 79 -6.85 9.42 -15.81
N VAL A 80 -5.73 8.72 -15.63
CA VAL A 80 -4.97 8.09 -16.73
C VAL A 80 -5.75 7.05 -17.51
N ASN A 81 -6.67 6.35 -16.84
CA ASN A 81 -7.51 5.29 -17.42
C ASN A 81 -8.91 5.79 -17.77
N GLY A 82 -9.08 7.11 -17.93
CA GLY A 82 -10.37 7.76 -18.09
C GLY A 82 -10.82 8.52 -16.84
N PRO A 83 -12.00 9.18 -16.90
CA PRO A 83 -12.56 9.88 -15.75
C PRO A 83 -12.82 8.90 -14.60
N TRP A 84 -12.62 9.37 -13.38
CA TRP A 84 -12.88 8.61 -12.16
C TRP A 84 -13.90 9.33 -11.30
N SER A 85 -14.62 8.56 -10.49
CA SER A 85 -15.52 9.08 -9.47
C SER A 85 -15.75 8.08 -8.34
N VAL A 86 -16.06 8.59 -7.16
CA VAL A 86 -16.49 7.82 -5.98
C VAL A 86 -17.75 8.43 -5.38
N THR A 87 -18.50 7.62 -4.65
CA THR A 87 -19.73 8.05 -3.97
C THR A 87 -19.40 8.98 -2.80
N CYS A 88 -20.17 10.06 -2.65
CA CYS A 88 -20.08 10.95 -1.48
C CYS A 88 -20.54 10.23 -0.20
N ASN A 89 -20.04 10.66 0.96
CA ASN A 89 -20.26 9.99 2.23
C ASN A 89 -21.68 10.13 2.84
N SER A 90 -22.58 10.83 2.15
CA SER A 90 -23.96 11.06 2.57
C SER A 90 -24.93 10.94 1.39
N SER A 91 -26.12 10.42 1.66
CA SER A 91 -27.23 10.32 0.70
C SER A 91 -27.69 11.68 0.17
N ASP A 92 -27.45 12.76 0.91
CA ASP A 92 -27.89 14.11 0.54
C ASP A 92 -26.88 14.82 -0.35
N LEU A 93 -25.75 14.16 -0.63
CA LEU A 93 -24.69 14.66 -1.49
C LEU A 93 -24.68 13.94 -2.83
N LYS A 94 -24.30 14.67 -3.88
CA LYS A 94 -24.01 14.15 -5.21
C LYS A 94 -22.66 14.66 -5.67
N CYS A 95 -21.94 13.84 -6.44
CA CYS A 95 -20.69 14.25 -7.05
C CYS A 95 -20.97 15.13 -8.28
N VAL A 96 -20.66 16.42 -8.21
CA VAL A 96 -20.99 17.39 -9.27
C VAL A 96 -19.72 17.87 -9.95
N LEU A 97 -19.71 17.84 -11.28
CA LEU A 97 -18.64 18.41 -12.10
C LEU A 97 -18.52 19.92 -11.85
N GLN A 98 -17.36 20.35 -11.37
CA GLN A 98 -17.05 21.77 -11.12
C GLN A 98 -16.18 22.36 -12.22
N SER A 99 -15.31 21.53 -12.80
CA SER A 99 -14.45 21.88 -13.93
C SER A 99 -14.20 20.64 -14.78
N SER A 100 -13.56 20.82 -15.94
CA SER A 100 -13.17 19.70 -16.82
C SER A 100 -12.28 18.65 -16.16
N THR A 101 -11.64 18.96 -15.03
CA THR A 101 -10.70 18.08 -14.33
C THR A 101 -11.12 17.71 -12.91
N LYS A 102 -12.17 18.32 -12.36
CA LYS A 102 -12.54 18.18 -10.95
C LYS A 102 -14.07 18.13 -10.76
N SER A 103 -14.50 17.16 -9.97
CA SER A 103 -15.86 17.07 -9.42
C SER A 103 -15.81 17.08 -7.90
N THR A 104 -16.77 17.74 -7.25
CA THR A 104 -16.85 17.81 -5.78
C THR A 104 -18.21 17.37 -5.29
N CYS A 105 -18.26 16.82 -4.09
CA CYS A 105 -19.52 16.49 -3.43
C CYS A 105 -20.27 17.77 -3.08
N GLN A 106 -21.47 17.92 -3.63
CA GLN A 106 -22.36 19.05 -3.39
C GLN A 106 -23.72 18.54 -2.92
N LYS A 107 -24.48 19.39 -2.22
CA LYS A 107 -25.85 19.03 -1.83
C LYS A 107 -26.69 18.73 -3.06
N LYS A 108 -27.56 17.71 -2.95
CA LYS A 108 -28.63 17.51 -3.91
C LYS A 108 -29.59 18.70 -3.78
N THR A 109 -29.78 19.42 -4.88
CA THR A 109 -30.91 20.34 -5.01
C THR A 109 -32.14 19.47 -5.25
N GLU A 110 -33.18 19.65 -4.45
CA GLU A 110 -34.49 19.03 -4.64
C GLU A 110 -35.15 19.47 -5.95
#